data_AF-A0A2I0N9V4-F1
#
_entry.id   AF-A0A2I0N9V4-F1
#
_cell.length_a   1.000
_cell.length_b   1.000
_cell.length_c   1.000
_cell.angle_alpha   90.00
_cell.angle_beta   90.00
_cell.angle_gamma   90.00
#
_symmetry.space_group_name_H-M   'P 1'
#
loop_
_entity.id
_entity.type
_entity.pdbx_description
1 polymer ?
#
loop_
_entity_poly.entity_id
_entity_poly.type
_entity_poly.pdbx_seq_one_letter_code
_entity_poly.pdbx_strand_id
1 'polypeptide(L)'
;MHDFKLINKESARRQILYADGAIPISIIMYLDELTMTEFKERVKGDLAVILPIGAVEEHGSHLPLSTDTLQPVFVAEEVAKRLANCLVAPVIPYGQCSSTKNFPGTLSLRFETVRALVYDLVCEFARHGIKNVAVLSGHAGRTHILAQKLACEDALCENPDMKIMQLSDYDIAYELLGKRGWPKEDGHAGAVETSRVLAIRPDLVKMENAKDALPNFPSFRVLANPEKCFPSGVMGYPEMADAKKGKELNEYIIGRLVEEIEKMRSETESK
;
A
#
# COMPACT_ATOMS: atom_id res chain seq x y z
N MET A 1 4.58 -18.17 35.58
CA MET A 1 3.63 -18.33 34.46
C MET A 1 2.84 -17.04 34.39
N HIS A 2 3.21 -16.13 33.48
CA HIS A 2 2.53 -14.84 33.34
C HIS A 2 1.56 -14.93 32.17
N ASP A 3 0.29 -14.65 32.49
CA ASP A 3 -0.82 -14.53 31.57
C ASP A 3 -0.56 -13.44 30.52
N PHE A 4 -0.42 -13.84 29.26
CA PHE A 4 -0.52 -12.95 28.12
C PHE A 4 -2.01 -12.73 27.79
N LYS A 5 -2.62 -11.70 28.37
CA LYS A 5 -3.88 -11.12 27.87
C LYS A 5 -3.60 -9.73 27.29
N LEU A 6 -3.12 -9.71 26.05
CA LEU A 6 -3.22 -8.56 25.17
C LEU A 6 -4.22 -8.90 24.06
N ILE A 7 -5.50 -8.87 24.44
CA ILE A 7 -6.61 -8.91 23.49
C ILE A 7 -6.76 -7.49 22.95
N ASN A 8 -6.27 -7.27 21.74
CA ASN A 8 -6.40 -6.03 20.98
C ASN A 8 -7.89 -5.63 20.90
N LYS A 9 -8.23 -4.36 21.15
CA LYS A 9 -9.64 -3.89 21.18
C LYS A 9 -10.38 -4.07 19.85
N GLU A 10 -9.67 -4.22 18.73
CA GLU A 10 -10.28 -4.64 17.46
C GLU A 10 -10.76 -6.10 17.46
N SER A 11 -10.07 -7.00 18.17
CA SER A 11 -10.51 -8.40 18.30
C SER A 11 -11.78 -8.53 19.16
N ALA A 12 -12.06 -7.56 20.04
CA ALA A 12 -13.29 -7.53 20.82
C ALA A 12 -14.52 -7.14 19.97
N ARG A 13 -14.34 -6.32 18.92
CA ARG A 13 -15.39 -6.11 17.90
C ARG A 13 -15.60 -7.36 17.04
N ARG A 14 -14.52 -8.12 16.77
CA ARG A 14 -14.63 -9.41 16.06
C ARG A 14 -15.49 -10.40 16.86
N GLN A 15 -15.35 -10.48 18.19
CA GLN A 15 -16.09 -11.44 19.02
C GLN A 15 -17.63 -11.38 18.94
N ILE A 16 -18.22 -10.24 18.59
CA ILE A 16 -19.68 -10.05 18.60
C ILE A 16 -20.34 -10.66 17.33
N LEU A 17 -19.59 -10.92 16.26
CA LEU A 17 -20.13 -11.50 15.01
C LEU A 17 -20.14 -13.04 14.97
N TYR A 18 -19.52 -13.72 15.93
CA TYR A 18 -19.33 -15.19 15.89
C TYR A 18 -20.44 -16.01 16.59
N ALA A 19 -21.53 -15.37 17.05
CA ALA A 19 -22.44 -16.03 17.98
C ALA A 19 -23.48 -16.97 17.35
N ASP A 20 -23.87 -16.86 16.06
CA ASP A 20 -25.10 -17.54 15.58
C ASP A 20 -25.14 -17.98 14.10
N GLY A 21 -24.03 -18.05 13.37
CA GLY A 21 -24.06 -18.52 11.98
C GLY A 21 -22.78 -18.22 11.22
N ALA A 22 -22.51 -19.00 10.16
CA ALA A 22 -21.38 -18.74 9.27
C ALA A 22 -21.44 -17.29 8.76
N ILE A 23 -20.30 -16.59 8.80
CA ILE A 23 -20.19 -15.23 8.26
C ILE A 23 -20.62 -15.30 6.78
N PRO A 24 -21.57 -14.46 6.33
CA PRO A 24 -21.89 -14.38 4.91
C PRO A 24 -20.62 -14.16 4.09
N ILE A 25 -20.38 -15.02 3.10
CA ILE A 25 -19.17 -15.00 2.25
C ILE A 25 -18.91 -13.62 1.61
N SER A 26 -19.97 -12.83 1.44
CA SER A 26 -19.94 -11.45 0.93
C SER A 26 -19.29 -10.44 1.88
N ILE A 27 -19.15 -10.76 3.17
CA ILE A 27 -18.56 -9.89 4.20
C ILE A 27 -17.08 -10.21 4.42
N ILE A 28 -16.60 -11.38 3.99
CA ILE A 28 -15.18 -11.73 4.07
C ILE A 28 -14.39 -10.85 3.09
N MET A 29 -13.43 -10.11 3.63
CA MET A 29 -12.65 -9.11 2.90
C MET A 29 -11.27 -9.61 2.51
N TYR A 30 -10.69 -10.54 3.28
CA TYR A 30 -9.35 -11.03 3.07
C TYR A 30 -9.35 -12.33 2.27
N LEU A 31 -8.48 -12.42 1.26
CA LEU A 31 -8.36 -13.59 0.40
C LEU A 31 -7.95 -14.84 1.18
N ASP A 32 -7.04 -14.69 2.15
CA ASP A 32 -6.49 -15.77 2.99
C ASP A 32 -7.39 -16.13 4.19
N GLU A 33 -8.51 -15.43 4.37
CA GLU A 33 -9.57 -15.83 5.31
C GLU A 33 -10.63 -16.73 4.66
N LEU A 34 -10.62 -16.90 3.34
CA LEU A 34 -11.54 -17.78 2.62
C LEU A 34 -11.11 -19.25 2.70
N THR A 35 -12.08 -20.13 2.91
CA THR A 35 -11.92 -21.55 2.58
C THR A 35 -11.92 -21.76 1.06
N MET A 36 -11.42 -22.92 0.61
CA MET A 36 -11.42 -23.29 -0.81
C MET A 36 -12.81 -23.22 -1.45
N THR A 37 -13.87 -23.60 -0.72
CA THR A 37 -15.24 -23.56 -1.24
C THR A 37 -15.75 -22.12 -1.41
N GLU A 38 -15.44 -21.24 -0.46
CA GLU A 38 -15.84 -19.83 -0.53
C GLU A 38 -15.07 -19.09 -1.62
N PHE A 39 -13.77 -19.38 -1.77
CA PHE A 39 -12.97 -18.87 -2.89
C PHE A 39 -13.57 -19.27 -4.25
N LYS A 40 -13.93 -20.55 -4.41
CA LYS A 40 -14.57 -21.04 -5.63
C LYS A 40 -15.89 -20.34 -5.94
N GLU A 41 -16.62 -19.86 -4.93
CA GLU A 41 -17.84 -19.10 -5.13
C GLU A 41 -17.54 -17.65 -5.54
N ARG A 42 -16.62 -16.99 -4.84
CA ARG A 42 -16.25 -15.58 -5.09
C ARG A 42 -15.70 -15.36 -6.51
N VAL A 43 -14.89 -16.30 -7.01
CA VAL A 43 -14.22 -16.16 -8.32
C VAL A 43 -15.15 -16.34 -9.53
N LYS A 44 -16.37 -16.88 -9.36
CA LYS A 44 -17.34 -17.01 -10.46
C LYS A 44 -17.86 -15.66 -10.98
N GLY A 45 -17.74 -14.60 -10.17
CA GLY A 45 -18.17 -13.26 -10.52
C GLY A 45 -17.04 -12.39 -11.08
N ASP A 46 -17.23 -11.09 -10.96
CA ASP A 46 -16.28 -10.02 -11.33
C ASP A 46 -15.22 -9.74 -10.24
N LEU A 47 -14.77 -10.79 -9.53
CA LEU A 47 -13.87 -10.66 -8.39
C LEU A 47 -12.67 -9.78 -8.75
N ALA A 48 -12.44 -8.74 -7.92
CA ALA A 48 -11.19 -7.99 -7.95
C ALA A 48 -10.39 -8.28 -6.71
N VAL A 49 -9.07 -8.39 -6.90
CA VAL A 49 -8.11 -8.54 -5.82
C VAL A 49 -7.21 -7.32 -5.77
N ILE A 50 -7.08 -6.73 -4.60
CA ILE A 50 -6.06 -5.72 -4.30
C ILE A 50 -4.90 -6.43 -3.62
N LEU A 51 -3.71 -6.36 -4.22
CA LEU A 51 -2.46 -6.85 -3.64
C LEU A 51 -1.69 -5.66 -3.06
N PRO A 52 -1.77 -5.42 -1.73
CA PRO A 52 -0.99 -4.38 -1.10
C PRO A 52 0.48 -4.81 -1.02
N ILE A 53 1.38 -3.91 -1.38
CA ILE A 53 2.82 -4.05 -1.24
C ILE A 53 3.39 -2.82 -0.54
N GLY A 54 4.19 -3.05 0.49
CA GLY A 54 4.86 -1.99 1.24
C GLY A 54 6.35 -2.23 1.33
N ALA A 55 6.94 -1.66 2.38
CA ALA A 55 8.32 -1.87 2.73
C ALA A 55 8.54 -1.75 4.24
N VAL A 56 9.72 -2.23 4.67
CA VAL A 56 10.34 -1.87 5.94
C VAL A 56 11.44 -0.87 5.62
N GLU A 57 11.15 0.42 5.80
CA GLU A 57 11.99 1.52 5.36
C GLU A 57 12.08 2.62 6.43
N GLU A 58 13.26 3.20 6.58
CA GLU A 58 13.47 4.41 7.39
C GLU A 58 12.52 5.55 6.96
N HIS A 59 11.91 6.23 7.93
CA HIS A 59 11.04 7.38 7.68
C HIS A 59 11.37 8.51 8.66
N GLY A 60 12.66 8.83 8.77
CA GLY A 60 13.17 9.74 9.77
C GLY A 60 12.97 9.23 11.21
N SER A 61 13.03 10.16 12.17
CA SER A 61 12.98 9.84 13.60
C SER A 61 11.58 9.87 14.22
N HIS A 62 10.55 10.20 13.41
CA HIS A 62 9.17 10.39 13.88
C HIS A 62 8.19 9.33 13.38
N LEU A 63 8.46 8.65 12.27
CA LEU A 63 7.58 7.63 11.70
C LEU A 63 8.11 6.20 11.90
N PRO A 64 7.20 5.19 11.96
CA PRO A 64 7.60 3.79 12.09
C PRO A 64 8.19 3.25 10.77
N LEU A 65 9.04 2.23 10.87
CA LEU A 65 9.60 1.53 9.70
C LEU A 65 8.53 0.89 8.79
N SER A 66 7.32 0.69 9.31
CA SER A 66 6.19 0.08 8.61
C SER A 66 5.30 1.09 7.88
N THR A 67 5.70 2.36 7.76
CA THR A 67 4.91 3.45 7.15
C THR A 67 4.36 3.06 5.78
N ASP A 68 5.22 2.48 4.94
CA ASP A 68 4.87 2.02 3.59
C ASP A 68 3.96 0.80 3.56
N THR A 69 3.86 0.05 4.66
CA THR A 69 2.95 -1.11 4.75
C THR A 69 1.59 -0.71 5.34
N LEU A 70 1.58 0.18 6.33
CA LEU A 70 0.36 0.60 7.03
C LEU A 70 -0.65 1.29 6.10
N GLN A 71 -0.16 2.17 5.25
CA GLN A 71 -0.98 3.01 4.37
C GLN A 71 -1.72 2.22 3.28
N PRO A 72 -1.05 1.39 2.44
CA PRO A 72 -1.73 0.66 1.37
C PRO A 72 -2.64 -0.43 1.93
N VAL A 73 -2.31 -1.03 3.08
CA VAL A 73 -3.23 -1.97 3.76
C VAL A 73 -4.51 -1.26 4.19
N PHE A 74 -4.39 -0.13 4.87
CA PHE A 74 -5.56 0.67 5.28
C PHE A 74 -6.41 1.08 4.05
N VAL A 75 -5.77 1.58 2.99
CA VAL A 75 -6.47 1.96 1.76
C VAL A 75 -7.15 0.75 1.11
N ALA A 76 -6.45 -0.39 0.96
CA ALA A 76 -7.00 -1.59 0.35
C ALA A 76 -8.23 -2.13 1.11
N GLU A 77 -8.17 -2.15 2.44
CA GLU A 77 -9.32 -2.53 3.26
C GLU A 77 -10.53 -1.61 3.06
N GLU A 78 -10.31 -0.29 3.10
CA GLU A 78 -11.40 0.68 2.94
C GLU A 78 -12.00 0.68 1.53
N VAL A 79 -11.19 0.42 0.50
CA VAL A 79 -11.66 0.22 -0.87
C VAL A 79 -12.47 -1.07 -0.98
N ALA A 80 -11.97 -2.19 -0.43
CA ALA A 80 -12.67 -3.48 -0.49
C ALA A 80 -14.03 -3.44 0.22
N LYS A 81 -14.17 -2.64 1.29
CA LYS A 81 -15.47 -2.39 1.98
C LYS A 81 -16.49 -1.64 1.11
N ARG A 82 -16.04 -0.86 0.12
CA ARG A 82 -16.89 -0.01 -0.73
C ARG A 82 -17.26 -0.67 -2.04
N LEU A 83 -16.48 -1.66 -2.47
CA LEU A 83 -16.70 -2.39 -3.73
C LEU A 83 -17.43 -3.70 -3.50
N ALA A 84 -18.37 -4.01 -4.39
CA ALA A 84 -18.94 -5.35 -4.44
C ALA A 84 -17.86 -6.36 -4.88
N ASN A 85 -17.84 -7.53 -4.24
CA ASN A 85 -16.98 -8.65 -4.61
C ASN A 85 -15.49 -8.28 -4.77
N CYS A 86 -14.92 -7.55 -3.82
CA CYS A 86 -13.49 -7.21 -3.79
C CYS A 86 -12.81 -7.92 -2.61
N LEU A 87 -11.57 -8.35 -2.79
CA LEU A 87 -10.74 -8.97 -1.75
C LEU A 87 -9.40 -8.26 -1.63
N VAL A 88 -8.85 -8.26 -0.43
CA VAL A 88 -7.47 -7.88 -0.15
C VAL A 88 -6.63 -9.15 -0.04
N ALA A 89 -5.60 -9.27 -0.87
CA ALA A 89 -4.62 -10.34 -0.76
C ALA A 89 -3.67 -10.11 0.43
N PRO A 90 -2.99 -11.17 0.93
CA PRO A 90 -1.93 -11.00 1.92
C PRO A 90 -0.92 -9.95 1.49
N VAL A 91 -0.60 -9.03 2.40
CA VAL A 91 0.34 -7.95 2.13
C VAL A 91 1.75 -8.50 1.89
N ILE A 92 2.47 -7.89 0.97
CA ILE A 92 3.92 -8.05 0.82
C ILE A 92 4.59 -6.95 1.66
N PRO A 93 5.14 -7.25 2.86
CA PRO A 93 5.62 -6.21 3.77
C PRO A 93 7.06 -5.76 3.49
N TYR A 94 7.68 -6.24 2.41
CA TYR A 94 9.06 -5.94 2.04
C TYR A 94 9.16 -5.43 0.59
N GLY A 95 9.95 -4.40 0.40
CA GLY A 95 10.10 -3.73 -0.89
C GLY A 95 11.54 -3.58 -1.35
N GLN A 96 11.73 -2.81 -2.42
CA GLN A 96 13.04 -2.43 -2.93
C GLN A 96 13.31 -1.01 -2.43
N CYS A 97 14.18 -0.87 -1.43
CA CYS A 97 14.46 0.40 -0.75
C CYS A 97 15.92 0.81 -0.98
N SER A 98 16.40 0.72 -2.22
CA SER A 98 17.84 0.93 -2.51
C SER A 98 18.33 2.34 -2.18
N SER A 99 17.45 3.34 -2.24
CA SER A 99 17.77 4.73 -1.86
C SER A 99 18.06 4.90 -0.38
N THR A 100 17.44 4.09 0.48
CA THR A 100 17.48 4.20 1.95
C THR A 100 18.14 2.98 2.61
N LYS A 101 18.71 2.07 1.81
CA LYS A 101 19.26 0.79 2.26
C LYS A 101 20.34 0.91 3.36
N ASN A 102 21.07 2.01 3.40
CA ASN A 102 22.14 2.23 4.38
C ASN A 102 21.64 2.78 5.73
N PHE A 103 20.37 3.16 5.82
CA PHE A 103 19.79 3.61 7.09
C PHE A 103 19.48 2.42 8.01
N PRO A 104 19.67 2.58 9.33
CA PRO A 104 19.33 1.54 10.30
C PRO A 104 17.85 1.14 10.23
N GLY A 105 17.59 -0.16 10.13
CA GLY A 105 16.22 -0.71 10.13
C GLY A 105 15.64 -0.96 8.74
N THR A 106 16.13 -0.28 7.70
CA THR A 106 15.67 -0.52 6.31
C THR A 106 16.05 -1.93 5.85
N LEU A 107 15.07 -2.67 5.33
CA LEU A 107 15.26 -3.99 4.73
C LEU A 107 14.88 -3.95 3.26
N SER A 108 15.89 -3.94 2.39
CA SER A 108 15.69 -3.87 0.93
C SER A 108 15.87 -5.23 0.27
N LEU A 109 14.84 -5.67 -0.44
CA LEU A 109 14.94 -6.73 -1.44
C LEU A 109 15.69 -6.23 -2.69
N ARG A 110 16.09 -7.16 -3.54
CA ARG A 110 16.61 -6.86 -4.89
C ARG A 110 15.44 -6.54 -5.83
N PHE A 111 15.74 -5.80 -6.90
CA PHE A 111 14.79 -5.50 -7.96
C PHE A 111 14.14 -6.78 -8.53
N GLU A 112 14.98 -7.77 -8.86
CA GLU A 112 14.55 -9.04 -9.45
C GLU A 112 13.69 -9.86 -8.49
N THR A 113 13.91 -9.71 -7.19
CA THR A 113 13.12 -10.40 -6.17
C THR A 113 11.72 -9.81 -6.05
N VAL A 114 11.60 -8.46 -6.04
CA VAL A 114 10.27 -7.81 -6.07
C VAL A 114 9.54 -8.14 -7.37
N ARG A 115 10.22 -8.05 -8.52
CA ARG A 115 9.61 -8.38 -9.82
C ARG A 115 9.11 -9.83 -9.86
N ALA A 116 9.93 -10.80 -9.48
CA ALA A 116 9.55 -12.20 -9.49
C ALA A 116 8.37 -12.48 -8.56
N LEU A 117 8.39 -11.92 -7.34
CA LEU A 117 7.30 -12.10 -6.37
C LEU A 117 5.96 -11.57 -6.89
N VAL A 118 5.96 -10.36 -7.47
CA VAL A 118 4.74 -9.75 -8.01
C VAL A 118 4.25 -10.54 -9.23
N TYR A 119 5.16 -10.94 -10.12
CA TYR A 119 4.81 -11.72 -11.32
C TYR A 119 4.18 -13.06 -10.93
N ASP A 120 4.82 -13.82 -10.04
CA ASP A 120 4.32 -15.13 -9.59
C ASP A 120 2.91 -15.02 -8.99
N LEU A 121 2.67 -14.02 -8.14
CA LEU A 121 1.37 -13.82 -7.51
C LEU A 121 0.28 -13.40 -8.49
N VAL A 122 0.59 -12.49 -9.42
CA VAL A 122 -0.38 -12.06 -10.44
C VAL A 122 -0.72 -13.21 -11.39
N CYS A 123 0.27 -14.01 -11.82
CA CYS A 123 0.04 -15.21 -12.62
C CYS A 123 -0.77 -16.27 -11.86
N GLU A 124 -0.56 -16.44 -10.56
CA GLU A 124 -1.38 -17.36 -9.74
C GLU A 124 -2.82 -16.88 -9.60
N PHE A 125 -3.07 -15.57 -9.48
CA PHE A 125 -4.42 -15.02 -9.54
C PHE A 125 -5.08 -15.32 -10.89
N ALA A 126 -4.35 -15.14 -12.00
CA ALA A 126 -4.81 -15.47 -13.34
C ALA A 126 -5.19 -16.95 -13.46
N ARG A 127 -4.30 -17.85 -13.02
CA ARG A 127 -4.49 -19.31 -13.06
C ARG A 127 -5.73 -19.75 -12.29
N HIS A 128 -6.09 -19.01 -11.24
CA HIS A 128 -7.30 -19.25 -10.46
C HIS A 128 -8.58 -18.61 -11.03
N GLY A 129 -8.50 -17.90 -12.16
CA GLY A 129 -9.63 -17.29 -12.85
C GLY A 129 -9.95 -15.86 -12.41
N ILE A 130 -9.08 -15.22 -11.62
CA ILE A 130 -9.25 -13.83 -11.21
C ILE A 130 -8.82 -12.94 -12.39
N LYS A 131 -9.75 -12.10 -12.85
CA LYS A 131 -9.53 -11.24 -14.02
C LYS A 131 -9.14 -9.81 -13.68
N ASN A 132 -9.46 -9.32 -12.48
CA ASN A 132 -9.24 -7.93 -12.10
C ASN A 132 -8.24 -7.87 -10.93
N VAL A 133 -7.07 -7.31 -11.15
CA VAL A 133 -6.02 -7.23 -10.11
C VAL A 133 -5.50 -5.79 -10.01
N ALA A 134 -5.43 -5.27 -8.79
CA ALA A 134 -4.77 -4.00 -8.49
C ALA A 134 -3.56 -4.26 -7.57
N VAL A 135 -2.35 -4.08 -8.09
CA VAL A 135 -1.12 -4.06 -7.30
C VAL A 135 -0.96 -2.65 -6.73
N LEU A 136 -1.14 -2.51 -5.42
CA LEU A 136 -1.18 -1.23 -4.70
C LEU A 136 0.06 -1.06 -3.84
N SER A 137 0.97 -0.19 -4.27
CA SER A 137 2.18 0.14 -3.54
C SER A 137 1.95 1.25 -2.52
N GLY A 138 2.46 1.05 -1.30
CA GLY A 138 2.64 2.11 -0.31
C GLY A 138 4.08 2.61 -0.23
N HIS A 139 4.97 2.14 -1.10
CA HIS A 139 6.35 2.63 -1.23
C HIS A 139 6.53 3.25 -2.63
N ALA A 140 6.96 4.52 -2.71
CA ALA A 140 7.07 5.26 -3.98
C ALA A 140 8.46 5.18 -4.65
N GLY A 141 9.36 4.32 -4.15
CA GLY A 141 10.69 4.15 -4.73
C GLY A 141 10.64 3.82 -6.22
N ARG A 142 11.31 4.60 -7.07
CA ARG A 142 11.24 4.45 -8.54
C ARG A 142 11.58 3.02 -9.01
N THR A 143 12.64 2.45 -8.47
CA THR A 143 13.08 1.08 -8.81
C THR A 143 12.10 0.03 -8.30
N HIS A 144 11.43 0.27 -7.17
CA HIS A 144 10.39 -0.59 -6.64
C HIS A 144 9.14 -0.60 -7.53
N ILE A 145 8.63 0.58 -7.89
CA ILE A 145 7.48 0.74 -8.78
C ILE A 145 7.78 0.12 -10.15
N LEU A 146 8.97 0.36 -10.71
CA LEU A 146 9.37 -0.23 -11.99
C LEU A 146 9.40 -1.77 -11.94
N ALA A 147 9.84 -2.37 -10.82
CA ALA A 147 9.85 -3.82 -10.66
C ALA A 147 8.44 -4.41 -10.72
N GLN A 148 7.49 -3.77 -10.02
CA GLN A 148 6.08 -4.17 -10.02
C GLN A 148 5.45 -3.98 -11.39
N LYS A 149 5.72 -2.86 -12.05
CA LYS A 149 5.14 -2.55 -13.37
C LYS A 149 5.58 -3.55 -14.43
N LEU A 150 6.88 -3.86 -14.51
CA LEU A 150 7.37 -4.88 -15.45
C LEU A 150 6.78 -6.26 -15.15
N ALA A 151 6.66 -6.63 -13.86
CA ALA A 151 6.00 -7.88 -13.48
C ALA A 151 4.55 -7.96 -13.96
N CYS A 152 3.80 -6.86 -13.83
CA CYS A 152 2.41 -6.78 -14.30
C CYS A 152 2.32 -6.85 -15.83
N GLU A 153 3.23 -6.19 -16.54
CA GLU A 153 3.33 -6.24 -18.01
C GLU A 153 3.63 -7.67 -18.51
N ASP A 154 4.61 -8.34 -17.90
CA ASP A 154 4.95 -9.73 -18.22
C ASP A 154 3.77 -10.68 -17.97
N ALA A 155 3.10 -10.54 -16.81
CA ALA A 155 1.93 -11.36 -16.46
C ALA A 155 0.76 -11.13 -17.42
N LEU A 156 0.54 -9.88 -17.86
CA LEU A 156 -0.49 -9.56 -18.85
C LEU A 156 -0.19 -10.18 -20.22
N CYS A 157 1.07 -10.21 -20.64
CA CYS A 157 1.47 -10.86 -21.89
C CYS A 157 1.13 -12.35 -21.91
N GLU A 158 1.25 -13.04 -20.77
CA GLU A 158 0.90 -14.45 -20.64
C GLU A 158 -0.59 -14.71 -20.39
N ASN A 159 -1.28 -13.72 -19.82
CA ASN A 159 -2.68 -13.81 -19.41
C ASN A 159 -3.49 -12.63 -19.97
N PRO A 160 -3.72 -12.58 -21.30
CA PRO A 160 -4.29 -11.41 -21.98
C PRO A 160 -5.73 -11.07 -21.57
N ASP A 161 -6.44 -12.00 -20.93
CA ASP A 161 -7.80 -11.79 -20.41
C ASP A 161 -7.82 -11.04 -19.06
N MET A 162 -6.65 -10.80 -18.46
CA MET A 162 -6.54 -10.03 -17.23
C MET A 162 -6.62 -8.54 -17.48
N LYS A 163 -7.10 -7.83 -16.45
CA LYS A 163 -7.00 -6.39 -16.30
C LYS A 163 -6.19 -6.13 -15.04
N ILE A 164 -5.02 -5.53 -15.24
CA ILE A 164 -4.04 -5.33 -14.17
C ILE A 164 -3.77 -3.83 -14.04
N MET A 165 -4.00 -3.31 -12.84
CA MET A 165 -3.54 -1.98 -12.44
C MET A 165 -2.29 -2.13 -11.56
N GLN A 166 -1.28 -1.31 -11.83
CA GLN A 166 -0.15 -1.11 -10.93
C GLN A 166 -0.05 0.37 -10.62
N LEU A 167 -0.12 0.70 -9.33
CA LEU A 167 0.00 2.08 -8.87
C LEU A 167 0.59 2.15 -7.46
N SER A 168 1.07 3.33 -7.11
CA SER A 168 1.29 3.74 -5.73
C SER A 168 0.08 4.52 -5.23
N ASP A 169 -0.31 4.34 -3.96
CA ASP A 169 -1.33 5.20 -3.36
C ASP A 169 -0.88 6.68 -3.29
N TYR A 170 0.43 6.91 -3.34
CA TYR A 170 1.03 8.23 -3.49
C TYR A 170 0.88 8.85 -4.88
N ASP A 171 0.66 8.07 -5.94
CA ASP A 171 0.40 8.64 -7.28
C ASP A 171 -0.86 9.52 -7.23
N ILE A 172 -1.86 9.08 -6.47
CA ILE A 172 -3.10 9.82 -6.21
C ILE A 172 -2.87 10.93 -5.18
N ALA A 173 -2.15 10.64 -4.09
CA ALA A 173 -1.87 11.63 -3.06
C ALA A 173 -1.15 12.86 -3.62
N TYR A 174 -0.18 12.63 -4.52
CA TYR A 174 0.67 13.68 -5.07
C TYR A 174 -0.03 14.58 -6.09
N GLU A 175 -1.21 14.21 -6.60
CA GLU A 175 -2.06 15.10 -7.38
C GLU A 175 -2.45 16.37 -6.60
N LEU A 176 -2.42 16.30 -5.25
CA LEU A 176 -2.77 17.39 -4.35
C LEU A 176 -1.56 18.22 -3.88
N LEU A 177 -0.32 17.89 -4.24
CA LEU A 177 0.84 18.73 -3.89
C LEU A 177 0.70 20.13 -4.48
N GLY A 178 0.99 21.15 -3.67
CA GLY A 178 0.77 22.56 -4.02
C GLY A 178 -0.72 22.98 -4.06
N LYS A 179 -1.63 22.08 -3.70
CA LYS A 179 -3.09 22.34 -3.61
C LYS A 179 -3.57 22.01 -2.21
N ARG A 180 -4.74 22.52 -1.82
CA ARG A 180 -5.42 22.18 -0.55
C ARG A 180 -4.53 22.29 0.71
N GLY A 181 -3.50 23.14 0.68
CA GLY A 181 -2.57 23.34 1.78
C GLY A 181 -1.52 22.24 1.96
N TRP A 182 -1.25 21.43 0.92
CA TRP A 182 -0.09 20.53 0.86
C TRP A 182 1.11 21.24 0.23
N PRO A 183 2.33 21.12 0.81
CA PRO A 183 3.53 21.72 0.24
C PRO A 183 3.84 21.15 -1.16
N LYS A 184 4.46 21.94 -2.04
CA LYS A 184 4.79 21.48 -3.39
C LYS A 184 6.03 20.59 -3.42
N GLU A 185 7.01 20.86 -2.56
CA GLU A 185 8.26 20.08 -2.47
C GLU A 185 8.19 18.93 -1.45
N ASP A 186 6.98 18.53 -1.00
CA ASP A 186 6.84 17.42 -0.05
C ASP A 186 7.21 16.07 -0.68
N GLY A 187 7.65 15.12 0.15
CA GLY A 187 8.10 13.81 -0.29
C GLY A 187 8.28 12.84 0.88
N HIS A 188 9.45 12.19 0.93
CA HIS A 188 9.76 11.10 1.87
C HIS A 188 9.76 11.55 3.32
N ALA A 189 9.05 10.82 4.18
CA ALA A 189 8.76 11.14 5.57
C ALA A 189 8.21 12.58 5.76
N GLY A 190 7.57 13.12 4.72
CA GLY A 190 7.06 14.49 4.66
C GLY A 190 5.70 14.69 5.33
N ALA A 191 5.06 15.82 5.03
CA ALA A 191 3.74 16.17 5.55
C ALA A 191 2.67 15.13 5.17
N VAL A 192 2.71 14.62 3.94
CA VAL A 192 1.75 13.66 3.39
C VAL A 192 1.78 12.36 4.19
N GLU A 193 2.92 11.68 4.25
CA GLU A 193 3.07 10.39 4.94
C GLU A 193 2.79 10.55 6.44
N THR A 194 3.36 11.59 7.04
CA THR A 194 3.20 11.84 8.47
C THR A 194 1.74 12.07 8.84
N SER A 195 1.02 12.88 8.07
CA SER A 195 -0.41 13.13 8.29
C SER A 195 -1.23 11.84 8.13
N ARG A 196 -0.96 11.06 7.07
CA ARG A 196 -1.67 9.80 6.81
C ARG A 196 -1.45 8.79 7.93
N VAL A 197 -0.21 8.59 8.38
CA VAL A 197 0.09 7.67 9.49
C VAL A 197 -0.48 8.18 10.81
N LEU A 198 -0.47 9.49 11.08
CA LEU A 198 -1.16 10.08 12.24
C LEU A 198 -2.66 9.75 12.25
N ALA A 199 -3.30 9.70 11.08
CA ALA A 199 -4.71 9.35 10.97
C ALA A 199 -4.98 7.85 11.18
N ILE A 200 -4.03 6.98 10.83
CA ILE A 200 -4.20 5.51 10.85
C ILE A 200 -3.68 4.90 12.17
N ARG A 201 -2.47 5.26 12.59
CA ARG A 201 -1.76 4.74 13.78
C ARG A 201 -1.02 5.87 14.52
N PRO A 202 -1.74 6.82 15.15
CA PRO A 202 -1.12 7.93 15.88
C PRO A 202 -0.21 7.47 17.01
N ASP A 203 -0.46 6.30 17.59
CA ASP A 203 0.35 5.69 18.65
C ASP A 203 1.79 5.37 18.19
N LEU A 204 2.01 5.24 16.88
CA LEU A 204 3.33 4.96 16.30
C LEU A 204 4.12 6.22 15.96
N VAL A 205 3.49 7.39 15.85
CA VAL A 205 4.14 8.64 15.41
C VAL A 205 4.71 9.45 16.58
N LYS A 206 5.96 9.90 16.46
CA LYS A 206 6.71 10.68 17.48
C LYS A 206 6.88 12.10 16.96
N MET A 207 5.78 12.86 16.98
CA MET A 207 5.73 14.20 16.39
C MET A 207 6.75 15.17 16.98
N GLU A 208 7.19 14.96 18.22
CA GLU A 208 8.29 15.71 18.83
C GLU A 208 9.61 15.59 18.06
N ASN A 209 9.80 14.50 17.30
CA ASN A 209 10.96 14.24 16.46
C ASN A 209 10.75 14.66 14.99
N ALA A 210 9.55 15.12 14.61
CA ALA A 210 9.27 15.58 13.26
C ALA A 210 10.06 16.87 13.00
N LYS A 211 10.90 16.84 11.96
CA LYS A 211 11.75 17.96 11.56
C LYS A 211 11.77 18.09 10.05
N ASP A 212 11.49 19.29 9.58
CA ASP A 212 11.53 19.61 8.16
C ASP A 212 12.95 19.47 7.60
N ALA A 213 13.06 18.91 6.41
CA ALA A 213 14.32 18.77 5.71
C ALA A 213 14.10 18.75 4.20
N LEU A 214 14.89 19.54 3.48
CA LEU A 214 14.89 19.60 2.02
C LEU A 214 16.28 19.23 1.51
N PRO A 215 16.60 17.93 1.42
CA PRO A 215 17.89 17.48 0.92
C PRO A 215 18.11 17.88 -0.54
N ASN A 216 19.36 18.16 -0.89
CA ASN A 216 19.75 18.47 -2.26
C ASN A 216 20.49 17.29 -2.88
N PHE A 217 19.86 16.63 -3.84
CA PHE A 217 20.46 15.51 -4.55
C PHE A 217 21.14 16.00 -5.84
N PRO A 218 22.38 15.56 -6.13
CA PRO A 218 23.01 15.87 -7.40
C PRO A 218 22.26 15.21 -8.57
N SER A 219 21.85 16.02 -9.55
CA SER A 219 21.14 15.55 -10.74
C SER A 219 21.94 14.50 -11.51
N PHE A 220 21.25 13.47 -12.01
CA PHE A 220 21.77 12.39 -12.87
C PHE A 220 22.85 11.50 -12.25
N ARG A 221 23.29 11.76 -11.02
CA ARG A 221 24.36 11.00 -10.38
C ARG A 221 23.81 9.79 -9.64
N VAL A 222 24.41 8.62 -9.89
CA VAL A 222 24.20 7.44 -9.05
C VAL A 222 25.05 7.58 -7.78
N LEU A 223 24.41 7.50 -6.63
CA LEU A 223 25.04 7.68 -5.33
C LEU A 223 25.32 6.32 -4.68
N ALA A 224 26.57 6.07 -4.30
CA ALA A 224 26.93 4.88 -3.53
C ALA A 224 26.47 4.99 -2.06
N ASN A 225 26.36 6.21 -1.55
CA ASN A 225 26.00 6.54 -0.17
C ASN A 225 24.94 7.64 -0.20
N PRO A 226 23.72 7.33 -0.69
CA PRO A 226 22.65 8.31 -0.86
C PRO A 226 22.29 9.00 0.47
N GLU A 227 22.39 8.29 1.60
CA GLU A 227 22.13 8.80 2.96
C GLU A 227 22.96 10.04 3.33
N LYS A 228 24.13 10.23 2.71
CA LYS A 228 24.97 11.42 2.93
C LYS A 228 24.34 12.71 2.39
N CYS A 229 23.45 12.61 1.41
CA CYS A 229 22.72 13.74 0.86
C CYS A 229 21.45 14.10 1.65
N PHE A 230 20.95 13.18 2.49
CA PHE A 230 19.74 13.35 3.29
C PHE A 230 19.87 12.67 4.67
N PRO A 231 20.82 13.10 5.51
CA PRO A 231 21.19 12.36 6.73
C PRO A 231 20.07 12.19 7.76
N SER A 232 19.02 13.02 7.69
CA SER A 232 17.83 12.89 8.55
C SER A 232 16.87 11.79 8.11
N GLY A 233 16.97 11.30 6.87
CA GLY A 233 15.97 10.42 6.29
C GLY A 233 14.65 11.12 5.91
N VAL A 234 14.64 12.46 5.90
CA VAL A 234 13.42 13.26 5.63
C VAL A 234 13.65 14.13 4.40
N MET A 235 12.63 14.18 3.53
CA MET A 235 12.50 15.07 2.38
C MET A 235 11.07 15.63 2.34
N GLY A 236 10.83 16.74 3.02
CA GLY A 236 9.53 17.39 3.08
C GLY A 236 9.30 18.14 4.38
N TYR A 237 8.02 18.27 4.75
CA TYR A 237 7.58 19.16 5.82
C TYR A 237 6.74 18.46 6.91
N PRO A 238 7.25 17.43 7.61
CA PRO A 238 6.50 16.70 8.62
C PRO A 238 6.05 17.55 9.81
N GLU A 239 6.64 18.72 10.08
CA GLU A 239 6.17 19.63 11.14
C GLU A 239 4.76 20.17 10.85
N MET A 240 4.36 20.19 9.58
CA MET A 240 3.03 20.62 9.14
C MET A 240 1.98 19.50 9.19
N ALA A 241 2.37 18.29 9.62
CA ALA A 241 1.50 17.14 9.59
C ALA A 241 0.30 17.28 10.54
N ASP A 242 -0.85 16.83 10.07
CA ASP A 242 -2.12 16.94 10.80
C ASP A 242 -2.99 15.71 10.55
N ALA A 243 -3.46 15.09 11.63
CA ALA A 243 -4.25 13.86 11.55
C ALA A 243 -5.58 14.05 10.79
N LYS A 244 -6.20 15.24 10.88
CA LYS A 244 -7.44 15.53 10.16
C LYS A 244 -7.17 15.64 8.65
N LYS A 245 -6.13 16.37 8.24
CA LYS A 245 -5.68 16.40 6.83
C LYS A 245 -5.33 15.01 6.32
N GLY A 246 -4.66 14.19 7.13
CA GLY A 246 -4.36 12.80 6.80
C GLY A 246 -5.61 11.96 6.53
N LYS A 247 -6.64 12.10 7.37
CA LYS A 247 -7.94 11.44 7.17
C LYS A 247 -8.61 11.89 5.87
N GLU A 248 -8.62 13.20 5.60
CA GLU A 248 -9.19 13.76 4.36
C GLU A 248 -8.44 13.30 3.09
N LEU A 249 -7.11 13.17 3.18
CA LEU A 249 -6.27 12.67 2.10
C LEU A 249 -6.50 11.18 1.85
N ASN A 250 -6.55 10.36 2.91
CA ASN A 250 -6.87 8.95 2.79
C ASN A 250 -8.25 8.74 2.14
N GLU A 251 -9.27 9.51 2.54
CA GLU A 251 -10.60 9.45 1.93
C GLU A 251 -10.57 9.79 0.43
N TYR A 252 -9.78 10.80 0.04
CA TYR A 252 -9.58 11.14 -1.37
C TYR A 252 -8.93 10.01 -2.17
N ILE A 253 -7.89 9.38 -1.62
CA ILE A 253 -7.19 8.25 -2.24
C ILE A 253 -8.13 7.06 -2.40
N ILE A 254 -8.88 6.71 -1.34
CA ILE A 254 -9.84 5.60 -1.35
C ILE A 254 -10.92 5.84 -2.41
N GLY A 255 -11.51 7.05 -2.47
CA GLY A 255 -12.53 7.38 -3.47
C GLY A 255 -12.02 7.24 -4.89
N ARG A 256 -10.81 7.74 -5.18
CA ARG A 256 -10.20 7.61 -6.50
C ARG A 256 -9.88 6.15 -6.85
N LEU A 257 -9.38 5.36 -5.91
CA LEU A 257 -9.07 3.95 -6.19
C LEU A 257 -10.34 3.10 -6.41
N VAL A 258 -11.43 3.40 -5.69
CA VAL A 258 -12.76 2.82 -5.98
C VAL A 258 -13.16 3.10 -7.43
N GLU A 259 -13.11 4.37 -7.85
CA GLU A 259 -13.46 4.77 -9.22
C GLU A 259 -12.60 4.06 -10.27
N GLU A 260 -11.28 3.97 -10.07
CA GLU A 260 -10.38 3.32 -11.04
C GLU A 260 -10.62 1.80 -11.13
N ILE A 261 -10.89 1.12 -10.01
CA ILE A 261 -11.19 -0.32 -10.03
C ILE A 261 -12.55 -0.59 -10.70
N GLU A 262 -13.57 0.25 -10.46
CA GLU A 262 -14.85 0.14 -11.15
C GLU A 262 -14.71 0.35 -12.66
N LYS A 263 -13.93 1.37 -13.08
CA LYS A 263 -13.60 1.60 -14.50
C LYS A 263 -12.95 0.37 -15.10
N MET A 264 -11.86 -0.13 -14.50
CA MET A 264 -11.17 -1.34 -14.94
C MET A 264 -12.14 -2.52 -15.11
N ARG A 265 -13.02 -2.78 -14.13
CA ARG A 265 -14.03 -3.86 -14.23
C ARG A 265 -15.00 -3.67 -15.39
N SER A 266 -15.44 -2.44 -15.63
CA SER A 266 -16.44 -2.09 -16.65
C SER A 266 -15.91 -2.12 -18.10
N GLU A 267 -14.59 -2.07 -18.31
CA GLU A 267 -14.00 -2.11 -19.65
C GLU A 267 -14.36 -3.41 -20.38
N THR A 268 -15.29 -3.36 -21.32
CA THR A 268 -15.50 -4.47 -22.25
C THR A 268 -14.35 -4.53 -23.25
N GLU A 269 -13.82 -5.74 -23.49
CA GLU A 269 -12.86 -6.02 -24.56
C GLU A 269 -13.34 -5.38 -25.86
N SER A 270 -12.62 -4.36 -26.33
CA SER A 270 -12.78 -3.89 -27.70
C SER A 270 -12.17 -4.97 -28.59
N LYS A 271 -13.05 -5.78 -29.19
CA LYS A 271 -12.72 -6.80 -30.19
C LYS A 271 -11.98 -6.23 -31.39
#